data_AF-A0A9X5EH97-F1
#
_entry.id   AF-A0A9X5EH97-F1
#
_cell.length_a   1.000
_cell.length_b   1.000
_cell.length_c   1.000
_cell.angle_alpha   90.00
_cell.angle_beta   90.00
_cell.angle_gamma   90.00
#
_symmetry.space_group_name_H-M   'P 1'
#
loop_
_entity.id
_entity.type
_entity.pdbx_description
1 polymer ?
#
loop_
_entity_poly.entity_id
_entity_poly.type
_entity_poly.pdbx_seq_one_letter_code
_entity_poly.pdbx_strand_id
1 'polypeptide(L)'
;MLQDTSAQPANPGQNSNADALKQMGFDHLIHNFDFLGWIVFVVLVAMSVLSWYFIVANFIRNSMVRARADKVIQGFWNTSSTQEAIRMLEEQPKGEPFSKIALDAASAVAHHQQAAGGRLAETLSRSEFIDRALRQAVARESLRLEGGLTLLATVGSSAPFIGLLGTVWGIYHALIGIAASGSASMDKVAGPVGEALIMTAFGLFTAIPAVLAYNFFMRSNRLTYAQFDEFAHDLHDFFATGARVEGTAPAAVVKK
;
A
#
# COMPACT_ATOMS: atom_id res chain seq x y z
N MET A 1 4.00 -71.64 33.02
CA MET A 1 3.06 -70.56 33.39
C MET A 1 3.59 -69.28 32.79
N LEU A 2 2.99 -68.86 31.68
CA LEU A 2 3.20 -67.58 31.02
C LEU A 2 2.33 -66.56 31.78
N GLN A 3 2.92 -65.46 32.25
CA GLN A 3 2.16 -64.25 32.58
C GLN A 3 2.77 -63.11 31.77
N ASP A 4 1.94 -62.60 30.86
CA ASP A 4 2.23 -61.60 29.87
C ASP A 4 2.75 -60.30 30.48
N THR A 5 3.85 -59.81 29.89
CA THR A 5 4.22 -58.41 29.95
C THR A 5 3.25 -57.64 29.07
N SER A 6 2.09 -57.24 29.59
CA SER A 6 1.25 -56.23 28.94
C SER A 6 1.90 -54.87 29.15
N ALA A 7 2.80 -54.51 28.25
CA ALA A 7 3.25 -53.15 28.05
C ALA A 7 2.03 -52.25 27.88
N GLN A 8 1.83 -51.35 28.84
CA GLN A 8 0.86 -50.27 28.69
C GLN A 8 1.44 -49.30 27.64
N PRO A 9 0.75 -49.06 26.51
CA PRO A 9 1.29 -48.15 25.50
C PRO A 9 1.35 -46.75 26.11
N ALA A 10 2.56 -46.18 26.15
CA ALA A 10 2.75 -44.75 26.29
C ALA A 10 1.85 -44.06 25.26
N ASN A 11 0.88 -43.28 25.73
CA ASN A 11 -0.01 -42.55 24.84
C ASN A 11 0.79 -41.35 24.28
N PRO A 12 1.26 -41.38 23.02
CA PRO A 12 2.14 -40.37 22.49
C PRO A 12 1.28 -39.26 21.89
N GLY A 13 1.35 -38.07 22.50
CA GLY A 13 1.17 -36.78 21.83
C GLY A 13 -0.06 -36.61 20.94
N GLN A 14 -1.14 -36.07 21.50
CA GLN A 14 -2.06 -35.19 20.79
C GLN A 14 -2.99 -34.57 21.85
N ASN A 15 -3.08 -33.23 21.87
CA ASN A 15 -4.02 -32.36 22.61
C ASN A 15 -3.44 -31.48 23.74
N SER A 16 -2.36 -31.84 24.44
CA SER A 16 -1.91 -31.01 25.59
C SER A 16 -1.40 -29.61 25.24
N ASN A 17 -0.71 -29.41 24.09
CA ASN A 17 -0.18 -28.08 23.74
C ASN A 17 -1.26 -27.14 23.18
N ALA A 18 -2.21 -27.69 22.41
CA ALA A 18 -3.33 -26.92 21.86
C ALA A 18 -4.35 -26.55 22.93
N ASP A 19 -4.61 -27.48 23.86
CA ASP A 19 -5.47 -27.21 25.01
C ASP A 19 -4.77 -26.30 26.03
N ALA A 20 -3.46 -26.43 26.26
CA ALA A 20 -2.70 -25.45 27.04
C ALA A 20 -2.69 -24.07 26.37
N LEU A 21 -2.52 -23.97 25.05
CA LEU A 21 -2.64 -22.70 24.30
C LEU A 21 -4.04 -22.09 24.41
N LYS A 22 -5.10 -22.91 24.41
CA LYS A 22 -6.48 -22.43 24.60
C LYS A 22 -6.75 -21.99 26.03
N GLN A 23 -6.26 -22.75 27.02
CA GLN A 23 -6.46 -22.52 28.44
C GLN A 23 -5.58 -21.38 28.98
N MET A 24 -4.46 -21.07 28.30
CA MET A 24 -3.47 -20.04 28.68
C MET A 24 -3.53 -18.78 27.80
N GLY A 25 -4.08 -18.84 26.58
CA GLY A 25 -3.81 -17.82 25.56
C GLY A 25 -4.93 -16.84 25.20
N PHE A 26 -6.21 -17.20 25.33
CA PHE A 26 -7.32 -16.31 24.88
C PHE A 26 -8.37 -16.06 25.97
N ASP A 27 -8.81 -17.08 26.71
CA ASP A 27 -9.85 -16.91 27.73
C ASP A 27 -9.33 -16.18 28.98
N HIS A 28 -8.10 -16.49 29.42
CA HIS A 28 -7.44 -15.81 30.52
C HIS A 28 -6.98 -14.39 30.15
N LEU A 29 -6.65 -14.20 28.86
CA LEU A 29 -6.23 -12.93 28.26
C LEU A 29 -7.37 -11.91 28.25
N ILE A 30 -8.56 -12.31 27.83
CA ILE A 30 -9.74 -11.43 27.77
C ILE A 30 -10.25 -11.05 29.18
N HIS A 31 -10.16 -11.97 30.14
CA HIS A 31 -10.68 -11.76 31.50
C HIS A 31 -9.76 -10.98 32.44
N ASN A 32 -8.45 -10.93 32.20
CA ASN A 32 -7.48 -10.17 33.01
C ASN A 32 -6.89 -8.94 32.28
N PHE A 33 -7.38 -8.61 31.08
CA PHE A 33 -6.82 -7.50 30.32
C PHE A 33 -7.19 -6.15 30.95
N ASP A 34 -6.16 -5.45 31.41
CA ASP A 34 -6.22 -4.06 31.83
C ASP A 34 -6.68 -3.15 30.66
N PHE A 35 -7.30 -2.02 30.98
CA PHE A 35 -7.91 -1.10 30.01
C PHE A 35 -6.90 -0.66 28.93
N LEU A 36 -5.65 -0.41 29.31
CA LEU A 36 -4.61 -0.04 28.35
C LEU A 36 -4.26 -1.19 27.40
N GLY A 37 -4.19 -2.43 27.89
CA GLY A 37 -3.92 -3.60 27.05
C GLY A 37 -4.95 -3.75 25.92
N TRP A 38 -6.22 -3.55 26.25
CA TRP A 38 -7.32 -3.56 25.27
C TRP A 38 -7.16 -2.47 24.22
N ILE A 39 -6.80 -1.25 24.62
CA ILE A 39 -6.57 -0.15 23.66
C ILE A 39 -5.46 -0.53 22.69
N VAL A 40 -4.31 -0.99 23.20
CA VAL A 40 -3.17 -1.32 22.34
C VAL A 40 -3.55 -2.47 21.38
N PHE A 41 -4.28 -3.48 21.86
CA PHE A 41 -4.74 -4.60 21.04
C PHE A 41 -5.69 -4.16 19.93
N VAL A 42 -6.72 -3.38 20.26
CA VAL A 42 -7.68 -2.85 19.27
C VAL A 42 -6.97 -1.98 18.23
N VAL A 43 -6.02 -1.15 18.66
CA VAL A 43 -5.23 -0.31 17.75
C VAL A 43 -4.41 -1.17 16.78
N LEU A 44 -3.70 -2.20 17.25
CA LEU A 44 -2.94 -3.11 16.38
C LEU A 44 -3.84 -3.85 15.39
N VAL A 45 -4.99 -4.33 15.85
CA VAL A 45 -5.97 -5.00 14.97
C VAL A 45 -6.50 -4.04 13.92
N ALA A 46 -6.87 -2.81 14.30
CA ALA A 46 -7.34 -1.79 13.37
C ALA A 46 -6.26 -1.44 12.33
N MET A 47 -5.01 -1.25 12.76
CA MET A 47 -3.87 -1.00 11.87
C MET A 47 -3.62 -2.17 10.90
N SER A 48 -3.77 -3.41 11.36
CA SER A 48 -3.65 -4.62 10.54
C SER A 48 -4.74 -4.68 9.46
N VAL A 49 -6.00 -4.48 9.84
CA VAL A 49 -7.12 -4.46 8.89
C VAL A 49 -6.96 -3.35 7.85
N LEU A 50 -6.61 -2.14 8.29
CA LEU A 50 -6.35 -1.01 7.39
C LEU A 50 -5.18 -1.29 6.44
N SER A 51 -4.08 -1.86 6.96
CA SER A 51 -2.93 -2.26 6.15
C SER A 51 -3.35 -3.23 5.04
N TRP A 52 -4.04 -4.33 5.39
CA TRP A 52 -4.51 -5.31 4.41
C TRP A 52 -5.48 -4.73 3.38
N TYR A 53 -6.41 -3.87 3.81
CA TYR A 53 -7.31 -3.17 2.90
C TYR A 53 -6.52 -2.35 1.86
N PHE A 54 -5.57 -1.51 2.30
CA PHE A 54 -4.79 -0.69 1.39
C PHE A 54 -3.81 -1.50 0.53
N ILE A 55 -3.30 -2.63 1.02
CA ILE A 55 -2.46 -3.56 0.25
C ILE A 55 -3.26 -4.08 -0.94
N VAL A 56 -4.43 -4.65 -0.70
CA VAL A 56 -5.27 -5.22 -1.75
C VAL A 56 -5.77 -4.14 -2.71
N ALA A 57 -6.25 -3.01 -2.18
CA ALA A 57 -6.73 -1.90 -2.99
C ALA A 57 -5.63 -1.33 -3.92
N ASN A 58 -4.43 -1.09 -3.39
CA ASN A 58 -3.30 -0.60 -4.21
C ASN A 58 -2.80 -1.64 -5.19
N PHE A 59 -2.80 -2.92 -4.82
CA PHE A 59 -2.40 -4.00 -5.72
C PHE A 59 -3.32 -4.06 -6.94
N ILE A 60 -4.64 -4.06 -6.73
CA ILE A 60 -5.63 -4.06 -7.81
C ILE A 60 -5.50 -2.78 -8.64
N ARG A 61 -5.42 -1.60 -8.00
CA ARG A 61 -5.29 -0.31 -8.68
C ARG A 61 -4.05 -0.23 -9.57
N ASN A 62 -2.87 -0.51 -9.01
CA ASN A 62 -1.60 -0.44 -9.75
C ASN A 62 -1.55 -1.46 -10.89
N SER A 63 -2.09 -2.66 -10.69
CA SER A 63 -2.17 -3.68 -11.74
C SER A 63 -3.11 -3.26 -12.87
N MET A 64 -4.27 -2.68 -12.55
CA MET A 64 -5.22 -2.18 -13.56
C MET A 64 -4.64 -1.00 -14.34
N VAL A 65 -3.98 -0.05 -13.68
CA VAL A 65 -3.35 1.11 -14.35
C VAL A 65 -2.30 0.62 -15.34
N ARG A 66 -1.40 -0.27 -14.92
CA ARG A 66 -0.36 -0.84 -15.79
C ARG A 66 -0.94 -1.61 -16.98
N ALA A 67 -1.96 -2.44 -16.75
CA ALA A 67 -2.58 -3.22 -17.82
C ALA A 67 -3.34 -2.36 -18.85
N ARG A 68 -3.75 -1.15 -18.48
CA ARG A 68 -4.48 -0.22 -19.36
C ARG A 68 -3.57 0.83 -20.00
N ALA A 69 -2.46 1.19 -19.36
CA ALA A 69 -1.49 2.17 -19.85
C ALA A 69 -1.12 1.92 -21.31
N ASP A 70 -0.63 0.72 -21.63
CA ASP A 70 -0.21 0.37 -22.99
C ASP A 70 -1.34 0.51 -24.01
N LYS A 71 -2.57 0.12 -23.63
CA LYS A 71 -3.74 0.19 -24.51
C LYS A 71 -4.17 1.64 -24.77
N VAL A 72 -4.14 2.48 -23.74
CA VAL A 72 -4.53 3.90 -23.85
C VAL A 72 -3.49 4.66 -24.67
N ILE A 73 -2.20 4.44 -24.40
CA ILE A 73 -1.11 5.06 -25.15
C ILE A 73 -1.15 4.62 -26.61
N GLN A 74 -1.22 3.32 -26.90
CA GLN A 74 -1.29 2.83 -28.29
C GLN A 74 -2.56 3.28 -29.01
N GLY A 75 -3.72 3.25 -28.33
CA GLY A 75 -4.99 3.71 -28.90
C GLY A 75 -4.93 5.19 -29.28
N PHE A 76 -4.32 6.02 -28.43
CA PHE A 76 -4.14 7.45 -28.71
C PHE A 76 -3.31 7.68 -29.97
N TRP A 77 -2.18 6.98 -30.12
CA TRP A 77 -1.28 7.13 -31.27
C TRP A 77 -1.80 6.50 -32.56
N ASN A 78 -2.66 5.49 -32.49
CA ASN A 78 -3.23 4.83 -33.67
C ASN A 78 -4.43 5.57 -34.27
N THR A 79 -4.95 6.59 -33.58
CA THR A 79 -6.13 7.32 -34.02
C THR A 79 -5.75 8.41 -35.02
N SER A 80 -6.51 8.51 -36.12
CA SER A 80 -6.20 9.43 -37.23
C SER A 80 -6.59 10.89 -36.95
N SER A 81 -7.42 11.12 -35.94
CA SER A 81 -7.94 12.44 -35.57
C SER A 81 -7.83 12.69 -34.06
N THR A 82 -7.36 13.88 -33.69
CA THR A 82 -7.29 14.32 -32.28
C THR A 82 -8.66 14.28 -31.59
N GLN A 83 -9.75 14.54 -32.31
CA GLN A 83 -11.11 14.51 -31.74
C GLN A 83 -11.57 13.09 -31.42
N GLU A 84 -11.20 12.11 -32.25
CA GLU A 84 -11.49 10.71 -32.00
C GLU A 84 -10.63 10.17 -30.85
N ALA A 85 -9.37 10.61 -30.77
CA ALA A 85 -8.50 10.29 -29.64
C ALA A 85 -9.08 10.83 -28.32
N ILE A 86 -9.52 12.08 -28.28
CA ILE A 86 -10.17 12.67 -27.08
C ILE A 86 -11.41 11.88 -26.66
N ARG A 87 -12.29 11.49 -27.60
CA ARG A 87 -13.48 10.68 -27.28
C ARG A 87 -13.10 9.32 -26.68
N MET A 88 -12.11 8.64 -27.25
CA MET A 88 -11.60 7.37 -26.72
C MET A 88 -11.06 7.52 -25.28
N LEU A 89 -10.44 8.66 -24.97
CA LEU A 89 -9.95 8.96 -23.63
C LEU A 89 -11.10 9.29 -22.65
N GLU A 90 -12.14 9.99 -23.09
CA GLU A 90 -13.33 10.29 -22.28
C GLU A 90 -14.12 9.02 -21.91
N GLU A 91 -14.09 8.00 -22.75
CA GLU A 91 -14.68 6.69 -22.49
C GLU A 91 -13.90 5.87 -21.44
N GLN A 92 -12.65 6.27 -21.11
CA GLN A 92 -11.87 5.56 -20.11
C GLN A 92 -12.42 5.78 -18.69
N PRO A 93 -12.34 4.76 -17.80
CA PRO A 93 -12.82 4.90 -16.43
C PRO A 93 -12.08 6.00 -15.66
N LYS A 94 -12.80 6.68 -14.75
CA LYS A 94 -12.26 7.76 -13.89
C LYS A 94 -11.01 7.41 -13.07
N GLY A 95 -10.66 6.13 -12.94
CA GLY A 95 -9.45 5.65 -12.26
C GLY A 95 -8.21 5.55 -13.15
N GLU A 96 -8.33 5.79 -14.45
CA GLU A 96 -7.25 5.69 -15.43
C GLU A 96 -6.52 7.06 -15.52
N PRO A 97 -5.19 7.10 -15.27
CA PRO A 97 -4.44 8.37 -15.20
C PRO A 97 -3.95 8.90 -16.56
N PHE A 98 -3.61 8.05 -17.52
CA PHE A 98 -3.02 8.47 -18.80
C PHE A 98 -4.02 9.27 -19.65
N SER A 99 -5.28 8.85 -19.69
CA SER A 99 -6.37 9.58 -20.34
C SER A 99 -6.55 10.98 -19.78
N LYS A 100 -6.49 11.15 -18.46
CA LYS A 100 -6.61 12.48 -17.85
C LYS A 100 -5.45 13.39 -18.20
N ILE A 101 -4.22 12.87 -18.23
CA ILE A 101 -3.05 13.66 -18.64
C ILE A 101 -3.23 14.16 -20.07
N ALA A 102 -3.68 13.29 -20.97
CA ALA A 102 -3.94 13.68 -22.36
C ALA A 102 -5.14 14.61 -22.53
N LEU A 103 -6.22 14.43 -21.76
CA LEU A 103 -7.38 15.33 -21.75
C LEU A 103 -7.03 16.72 -21.20
N ASP A 104 -6.25 16.79 -20.12
CA ASP A 104 -5.76 18.06 -19.55
C ASP A 104 -4.88 18.78 -20.59
N ALA A 105 -4.02 18.07 -21.31
CA ALA A 105 -3.22 18.63 -22.40
C ALA A 105 -4.08 19.17 -23.55
N ALA A 106 -5.06 18.38 -24.02
CA ALA A 106 -5.96 18.79 -25.10
C ALA A 106 -6.81 20.01 -24.70
N SER A 107 -7.31 20.05 -23.47
CA SER A 107 -8.07 21.19 -22.95
C SER A 107 -7.22 22.46 -22.84
N ALA A 108 -5.95 22.33 -22.43
CA ALA A 108 -5.01 23.45 -22.37
C ALA A 108 -4.75 24.05 -23.76
N VAL A 109 -4.58 23.20 -24.78
CA VAL A 109 -4.45 23.65 -26.17
C VAL A 109 -5.71 24.40 -26.64
N ALA A 110 -6.89 23.85 -26.36
CA ALA A 110 -8.16 24.48 -26.74
C ALA A 110 -8.37 25.84 -26.05
N HIS A 111 -8.04 25.94 -24.76
CA HIS A 111 -8.12 27.19 -24.00
C HIS A 111 -7.17 28.26 -24.53
N HIS A 112 -5.93 27.90 -24.89
CA HIS A 112 -4.99 28.84 -25.48
C HIS A 112 -5.47 29.34 -26.85
N GLN A 113 -6.06 28.49 -27.68
CA GLN A 113 -6.62 28.89 -28.98
C GLN A 113 -7.79 29.89 -28.82
N GLN A 114 -8.62 29.72 -27.79
CA GLN A 114 -9.73 30.63 -27.50
C GLN A 114 -9.25 31.93 -26.82
N ALA A 115 -8.21 31.87 -25.98
CA ALA A 115 -7.64 33.01 -25.27
C ALA A 115 -6.63 33.83 -26.08
N ALA A 116 -6.15 33.31 -27.22
CA ALA A 116 -5.25 34.00 -28.15
C ALA A 116 -5.82 35.30 -28.75
N GLY A 117 -7.08 35.65 -28.48
CA GLY A 117 -7.67 36.96 -28.78
C GLY A 117 -7.38 38.06 -27.73
N GLY A 118 -6.76 37.75 -26.59
CA GLY A 118 -6.45 38.69 -25.52
C GLY A 118 -4.95 38.97 -25.37
N ARG A 119 -4.56 40.24 -25.25
CA ARG A 119 -3.17 40.76 -25.17
C ARG A 119 -2.24 40.13 -24.10
N LEU A 120 -2.74 39.27 -23.22
CA LEU A 120 -1.93 38.49 -22.25
C LEU A 120 -1.51 37.10 -22.79
N ALA A 121 -2.16 36.58 -23.83
CA ALA A 121 -1.85 35.28 -24.43
C ALA A 121 -0.61 35.32 -25.35
N GLU A 122 -0.12 36.51 -25.70
CA GLU A 122 1.12 36.69 -26.50
C GLU A 122 2.39 36.58 -25.64
N THR A 123 2.30 36.61 -24.31
CA THR A 123 3.50 36.65 -23.44
C THR A 123 4.02 35.27 -23.04
N LEU A 124 3.23 34.21 -23.21
CA LEU A 124 3.62 32.82 -22.99
C LEU A 124 3.59 32.08 -24.31
N SER A 125 4.67 31.40 -24.66
CA SER A 125 4.65 30.57 -25.86
C SER A 125 3.64 29.43 -25.67
N ARG A 126 2.90 29.07 -26.74
CA ARG A 126 1.96 27.93 -26.74
C ARG A 126 2.60 26.68 -26.13
N SER A 127 3.90 26.47 -26.42
CA SER A 127 4.72 25.38 -25.88
C SER A 127 4.85 25.41 -24.35
N GLU A 128 5.16 26.56 -23.76
CA GLU A 128 5.27 26.71 -22.29
C GLU A 128 3.93 26.51 -21.58
N PHE A 129 2.83 26.97 -22.18
CA PHE A 129 1.50 26.77 -21.61
C PHE A 129 1.12 25.29 -21.56
N ILE A 130 1.42 24.54 -22.63
CA ILE A 130 1.19 23.09 -22.70
C ILE A 130 2.09 22.34 -21.71
N ASP A 131 3.39 22.65 -21.66
CA ASP A 131 4.33 22.04 -20.71
C ASP A 131 3.86 22.24 -19.26
N ARG A 132 3.42 23.44 -18.89
CA ARG A 132 2.89 23.72 -17.55
C ARG A 132 1.64 22.90 -17.24
N ALA A 133 0.70 22.80 -18.18
CA ALA A 133 -0.52 22.01 -18.00
C ALA A 133 -0.21 20.52 -17.80
N LEU A 134 0.70 19.98 -18.62
CA LEU A 134 1.17 18.59 -18.53
C LEU A 134 1.86 18.31 -17.20
N ARG A 135 2.81 19.15 -16.77
CA ARG A 135 3.48 19.01 -15.46
C ARG A 135 2.48 19.00 -14.32
N GLN A 136 1.47 19.86 -14.38
CA GLN A 136 0.41 19.92 -13.37
C GLN A 136 -0.45 18.64 -13.38
N ALA A 137 -0.80 18.12 -14.55
CA ALA A 137 -1.56 16.88 -14.70
C ALA A 137 -0.77 15.66 -14.19
N VAL A 138 0.50 15.54 -14.57
CA VAL A 138 1.41 14.48 -14.10
C VAL A 138 1.57 14.53 -12.59
N ALA A 139 1.80 15.71 -12.00
CA ALA A 139 1.92 15.86 -10.56
C ALA A 139 0.63 15.44 -9.83
N ARG A 140 -0.54 15.83 -10.36
CA ARG A 140 -1.84 15.49 -9.78
C ARG A 140 -2.12 13.99 -9.79
N GLU A 141 -1.88 13.32 -10.93
CA GLU A 141 -2.11 11.88 -11.04
C GLU A 141 -1.03 11.07 -10.30
N SER A 142 0.20 11.58 -10.22
CA SER A 142 1.25 11.01 -9.36
C SER A 142 0.83 11.00 -7.89
N LEU A 143 0.37 12.14 -7.36
CA LEU A 143 -0.13 12.24 -5.98
C LEU A 143 -1.33 11.31 -5.73
N ARG A 144 -2.19 11.10 -6.72
CA ARG A 144 -3.30 10.14 -6.61
C ARG A 144 -2.78 8.71 -6.41
N LEU A 145 -1.71 8.31 -7.09
CA LEU A 145 -1.10 6.98 -6.93
C LEU A 145 -0.41 6.79 -5.56
N GLU A 146 -0.09 7.86 -4.84
CA GLU A 146 0.46 7.79 -3.48
C GLU A 146 -0.61 7.53 -2.40
N GLY A 147 -1.89 7.61 -2.77
CA GLY A 147 -3.01 7.36 -1.87
C GLY A 147 -2.87 6.05 -1.08
N GLY A 148 -2.84 6.16 0.25
CA GLY A 148 -2.71 5.04 1.17
C GLY A 148 -1.27 4.65 1.53
N LEU A 149 -0.25 5.05 0.75
CA LEU A 149 1.15 4.71 1.04
C LEU A 149 1.65 5.31 2.36
N THR A 150 1.23 6.55 2.66
CA THR A 150 1.54 7.20 3.95
C THR A 150 1.03 6.36 5.11
N LEU A 151 -0.17 5.79 5.01
CA LEU A 151 -0.73 4.95 6.07
C LEU A 151 0.05 3.65 6.22
N LEU A 152 0.41 2.97 5.11
CA LEU A 152 1.27 1.79 5.19
C LEU A 152 2.64 2.11 5.83
N ALA A 153 3.24 3.25 5.49
CA ALA A 153 4.51 3.69 6.09
C ALA A 153 4.37 3.96 7.59
N THR A 154 3.29 4.65 8.00
CA THR A 154 2.98 4.89 9.40
C THR A 154 2.74 3.58 10.15
N VAL A 155 1.94 2.66 9.60
CA VAL A 155 1.68 1.36 10.24
C VAL A 155 2.96 0.55 10.36
N GLY A 156 3.75 0.47 9.30
CA GLY A 156 5.01 -0.27 9.28
C GLY A 156 6.05 0.25 10.29
N SER A 157 6.07 1.56 10.54
CA SER A 157 7.01 2.18 11.48
C SER A 157 6.51 2.20 12.93
N SER A 158 5.20 2.34 13.16
CA SER A 158 4.65 2.51 14.52
C SER A 158 4.14 1.22 15.17
N ALA A 159 3.62 0.25 14.40
CA ALA A 159 3.06 -0.98 14.95
C ALA A 159 4.03 -1.80 15.84
N PRO A 160 5.34 -1.90 15.54
CA PRO A 160 6.29 -2.60 16.44
C PRO A 160 6.41 -1.93 17.80
N PHE A 161 6.43 -0.59 17.84
CA PHE A 161 6.51 0.17 19.09
C PHE A 161 5.22 0.10 19.90
N ILE A 162 4.07 0.07 19.23
CA ILE A 162 2.78 -0.15 19.87
C ILE A 162 2.72 -1.55 20.48
N GLY A 163 3.21 -2.58 19.78
CA GLY A 163 3.35 -3.94 20.34
C GLY A 163 4.26 -3.97 21.56
N LEU A 164 5.43 -3.33 21.47
CA LEU A 164 6.38 -3.21 22.59
C LEU A 164 5.75 -2.53 23.80
N LEU A 165 5.01 -1.42 23.61
CA LEU A 165 4.28 -0.74 24.67
C LEU A 165 3.33 -1.69 25.41
N GLY A 166 2.59 -2.51 24.65
CA GLY A 166 1.72 -3.53 25.24
C GLY A 166 2.48 -4.53 26.11
N THR A 167 3.69 -4.91 25.70
CA THR A 167 4.52 -5.85 26.50
C THR A 167 5.05 -5.23 27.78
N VAL A 168 5.51 -3.97 27.70
CA VAL A 168 6.02 -3.23 28.85
C VAL A 168 4.91 -3.06 29.87
N TRP A 169 3.69 -2.72 29.42
CA TRP A 169 2.53 -2.60 30.30
C TRP A 169 2.11 -3.95 30.91
N GLY A 170 2.07 -5.01 30.11
CA GLY A 170 1.70 -6.35 30.59
C GLY A 170 2.65 -6.85 31.69
N ILE A 171 3.96 -6.70 31.47
CA ILE A 171 4.97 -7.07 32.48
C ILE A 171 4.85 -6.17 33.73
N TYR A 172 4.63 -4.86 33.55
CA TYR A 172 4.43 -3.94 34.68
C TYR A 172 3.23 -4.35 35.55
N HIS A 173 2.08 -4.64 34.94
CA HIS A 173 0.88 -5.04 35.66
C HIS A 173 1.08 -6.39 36.38
N ALA A 174 1.78 -7.34 35.73
CA ALA A 174 2.14 -8.61 36.34
C ALA A 174 2.98 -8.45 37.62
N LEU A 175 4.00 -7.58 37.56
CA LEU A 175 4.89 -7.32 38.70
C LEU A 175 4.14 -6.67 39.87
N ILE A 176 3.19 -5.78 39.60
CA ILE A 176 2.32 -5.20 40.64
C ILE A 176 1.48 -6.27 41.31
N GLY A 177 0.86 -7.18 40.53
CA GLY A 177 0.08 -8.28 41.07
C GLY A 177 0.89 -9.21 41.97
N ILE A 178 2.13 -9.52 41.58
CA ILE A 178 3.05 -10.33 42.39
C ILE A 178 3.41 -9.59 43.68
N ALA A 179 3.78 -8.31 43.58
CA ALA A 179 4.13 -7.48 44.75
C ALA A 179 2.98 -7.39 45.76
N ALA A 180 1.74 -7.24 45.29
CA ALA A 180 0.55 -7.22 46.13
C ALA A 180 0.27 -8.58 46.81
N SER A 181 0.55 -9.69 46.13
CA SER A 181 0.34 -11.04 46.66
C SER A 181 1.42 -11.52 47.65
N GLY A 182 2.58 -10.85 47.69
CA GLY A 182 3.70 -11.19 48.57
C GLY A 182 4.40 -12.52 48.25
N SER A 183 4.00 -13.23 47.19
CA SER A 183 4.55 -14.53 46.79
C SER A 183 5.02 -14.49 45.33
N ALA A 184 6.33 -14.61 45.13
CA ALA A 184 6.94 -14.71 43.81
C ALA A 184 7.19 -16.18 43.47
N SER A 185 6.17 -16.89 42.97
CA SER A 185 6.36 -18.21 42.36
C SER A 185 6.46 -18.11 40.83
N MET A 186 7.22 -19.01 40.20
CA MET A 186 7.41 -19.00 38.74
C MET A 186 6.10 -19.14 37.98
N ASP A 187 5.15 -19.93 38.52
CA ASP A 187 3.82 -20.12 37.93
C ASP A 187 3.00 -18.81 37.87
N LYS A 188 3.25 -17.87 38.79
CA LYS A 188 2.58 -16.55 38.83
C LYS A 188 3.16 -15.56 37.82
N VAL A 189 4.42 -15.75 37.42
CA VAL A 189 5.14 -14.86 36.49
C VAL A 189 5.01 -15.34 35.04
N ALA A 190 5.07 -16.65 34.81
CA ALA A 190 5.18 -17.22 33.47
C ALA A 190 4.00 -16.89 32.56
N GLY A 191 2.76 -16.93 33.08
CA GLY A 191 1.55 -16.61 32.33
C GLY A 191 1.53 -15.16 31.82
N PRO A 192 1.51 -14.15 32.71
CA PRO A 192 1.45 -12.74 32.30
C PRO A 192 2.61 -12.28 31.40
N VAL A 193 3.81 -12.84 31.62
CA VAL A 193 4.97 -12.54 30.76
C VAL A 193 4.77 -13.15 29.36
N GLY A 194 4.24 -14.36 29.26
CA GLY A 194 3.88 -14.98 27.98
C GLY A 194 2.82 -14.20 27.22
N GLU A 195 1.75 -13.77 27.91
CA GLU A 195 0.68 -12.93 27.35
C GLU A 195 1.23 -11.60 26.81
N ALA A 196 2.13 -10.96 27.56
CA ALA A 196 2.82 -9.75 27.12
C ALA A 196 3.59 -10.00 25.81
N LEU A 197 4.35 -11.09 25.67
CA LEU A 197 5.14 -11.37 24.46
C LEU A 197 4.30 -11.53 23.19
N ILE A 198 3.07 -12.05 23.31
CA ILE A 198 2.12 -12.18 22.19
C ILE A 198 1.83 -10.80 21.56
N MET A 199 1.82 -9.74 22.39
CA MET A 199 1.51 -8.39 21.94
C MET A 199 2.59 -7.79 21.03
N THR A 200 3.88 -8.07 21.30
CA THR A 200 4.97 -7.76 20.36
C THR A 200 4.84 -8.56 19.07
N ALA A 201 4.50 -9.84 19.16
CA ALA A 201 4.32 -10.68 17.99
C ALA A 201 3.23 -10.12 17.06
N PHE A 202 2.11 -9.63 17.61
CA PHE A 202 1.08 -8.93 16.84
C PHE A 202 1.58 -7.62 16.22
N GLY A 203 2.38 -6.84 16.94
CA GLY A 203 3.00 -5.61 16.41
C GLY A 203 3.87 -5.90 15.19
N LEU A 204 4.71 -6.93 15.26
CA LEU A 204 5.56 -7.36 14.15
C LEU A 204 4.75 -7.95 12.99
N PHE A 205 3.76 -8.79 13.29
CA PHE A 205 2.86 -9.38 12.27
C PHE A 205 2.11 -8.31 11.48
N THR A 206 1.74 -7.21 12.14
CA THR A 206 1.09 -6.06 11.51
C THR A 206 2.07 -5.22 10.70
N ALA A 207 3.29 -5.01 11.21
CA ALA A 207 4.29 -4.13 10.59
C ALA A 207 4.94 -4.71 9.33
N ILE A 208 5.31 -6.00 9.35
CA ILE A 208 6.11 -6.62 8.28
C ILE A 208 5.39 -6.55 6.92
N PRO A 209 4.11 -6.96 6.78
CA PRO A 209 3.39 -6.84 5.52
C PRO A 209 3.25 -5.39 5.06
N ALA A 210 3.00 -4.45 5.98
CA ALA A 210 2.87 -3.03 5.69
C ALA A 210 4.15 -2.46 5.07
N VAL A 211 5.32 -2.74 5.66
CA VAL A 211 6.62 -2.25 5.16
C VAL A 211 6.95 -2.85 3.78
N LEU A 212 6.73 -4.15 3.60
CA LEU A 212 6.99 -4.82 2.33
C LEU A 212 6.11 -4.25 1.21
N ALA A 213 4.82 -4.08 1.48
CA ALA A 213 3.89 -3.53 0.51
C ALA A 213 4.18 -2.05 0.21
N TYR A 214 4.51 -1.23 1.21
CA TYR A 214 4.94 0.15 0.99
C TYR A 214 6.13 0.22 0.03
N ASN A 215 7.18 -0.57 0.26
CA ASN A 215 8.36 -0.60 -0.59
C ASN A 215 8.04 -1.09 -2.02
N PHE A 216 7.19 -2.11 -2.14
CA PHE A 216 6.76 -2.64 -3.43
C PHE A 216 5.98 -1.60 -4.26
N PHE A 217 5.02 -0.91 -3.63
CA PHE A 217 4.22 0.11 -4.31
C PHE A 217 5.02 1.37 -4.61
N MET A 218 5.90 1.82 -3.71
CA MET A 218 6.83 2.93 -3.98
C MET A 218 7.65 2.68 -5.25
N ARG A 219 8.24 1.48 -5.37
CA ARG A 219 8.99 1.10 -6.57
C ARG A 219 8.10 1.02 -7.80
N SER A 220 6.89 0.47 -7.64
CA SER A 220 5.95 0.32 -8.75
C SER A 220 5.46 1.67 -9.27
N ASN A 221 5.14 2.60 -8.38
CA ASN A 221 4.70 3.95 -8.72
C ASN A 221 5.81 4.72 -9.42
N ARG A 222 7.07 4.60 -8.99
CA ARG A 222 8.21 5.25 -9.65
C ARG A 222 8.32 4.86 -11.13
N LEU A 223 8.04 3.61 -11.48
CA LEU A 223 8.02 3.17 -12.87
C LEU A 223 6.84 3.78 -13.64
N THR A 224 5.67 3.89 -13.01
CA THR A 224 4.49 4.54 -13.61
C THR A 224 4.72 6.05 -13.80
N TYR A 225 5.41 6.72 -12.87
CA TYR A 225 5.75 8.14 -13.00
C TYR A 225 6.67 8.39 -14.19
N ALA A 226 7.67 7.52 -14.39
CA ALA A 226 8.53 7.62 -15.58
C ALA A 226 7.72 7.49 -16.89
N GLN A 227 6.69 6.63 -16.91
CA GLN A 227 5.78 6.52 -18.06
C GLN A 227 4.89 7.76 -18.23
N PHE A 228 4.46 8.40 -17.13
CA PHE A 228 3.74 9.68 -17.21
C PHE A 228 4.60 10.77 -17.80
N ASP A 229 5.87 10.87 -17.38
CA ASP A 229 6.81 11.86 -17.90
C ASP A 229 7.11 11.63 -19.38
N GLU A 230 7.33 10.37 -19.79
CA GLU A 230 7.52 10.00 -21.19
C GLU A 230 6.29 10.35 -22.04
N PHE A 231 5.09 9.95 -21.59
CA PHE A 231 3.86 10.26 -22.30
C PHE A 231 3.57 11.76 -22.36
N ALA A 232 3.88 12.51 -21.30
CA ALA A 232 3.75 13.96 -21.28
C ALA A 232 4.69 14.64 -22.29
N HIS A 233 5.95 14.19 -22.40
CA HIS A 233 6.87 14.71 -23.41
C HIS A 233 6.36 14.41 -24.83
N ASP A 234 5.91 13.18 -25.10
CA ASP A 234 5.36 12.84 -26.42
C ASP A 234 4.12 13.70 -26.78
N LEU A 235 3.24 13.96 -25.80
CA LEU A 235 2.08 14.83 -25.98
C LEU A 235 2.49 16.29 -26.22
N HIS A 236 3.49 16.78 -25.49
CA HIS A 236 4.02 18.13 -25.68
C HIS A 236 4.53 18.31 -27.10
N ASP A 237 5.38 17.40 -27.58
CA ASP A 237 5.91 17.40 -28.94
C ASP A 237 4.79 17.33 -29.98
N PHE A 238 3.81 16.43 -29.79
CA PHE A 238 2.67 16.29 -30.69
C PHE A 238 1.84 17.58 -30.78
N PHE A 239 1.50 18.21 -29.66
CA PHE A 239 0.68 19.42 -29.65
C PHE A 239 1.45 20.70 -30.01
N ALA A 240 2.77 20.71 -29.85
CA ALA A 240 3.64 21.81 -30.22
C ALA A 240 4.04 21.78 -31.71
N THR A 241 4.36 20.60 -32.25
CA THR A 241 4.91 20.45 -33.62
C THR A 241 3.93 19.86 -34.63
N GLY A 242 2.83 19.25 -34.16
CA GLY A 242 1.85 18.57 -35.02
C GLY A 242 2.28 17.17 -35.49
N ALA A 243 3.45 16.69 -35.06
CA ALA A 243 3.94 15.34 -35.30
C ALA A 243 4.51 14.75 -34.02
N ARG A 244 4.44 13.43 -33.86
CA ARG A 244 5.17 12.76 -32.79
C ARG A 244 6.66 12.80 -33.15
N VAL A 245 7.49 13.34 -32.27
CA VAL A 245 8.94 13.14 -32.37
C VAL A 245 9.19 11.68 -31.97
N GLU A 246 9.52 10.81 -32.91
CA GLU A 246 9.90 9.43 -32.60
C GLU A 246 11.21 9.44 -31.79
N GLY A 247 11.09 9.50 -30.46
CA GLY A 247 12.20 9.27 -29.55
C GLY A 247 12.67 7.83 -29.66
N THR A 248 13.93 7.64 -30.05
CA THR A 248 14.65 6.36 -30.19
C THR A 248 14.23 5.30 -29.17
N ALA A 249 13.33 4.39 -29.56
CA ALA A 249 13.06 3.19 -28.79
C ALA A 249 14.33 2.30 -28.77
N PRO A 250 14.78 1.78 -27.61
CA PRO A 250 15.89 0.85 -27.58
C PRO A 250 15.51 -0.41 -28.37
N ALA A 251 16.33 -0.71 -29.38
CA ALA A 251 16.13 -1.84 -30.29
C ALA A 251 15.77 -3.12 -29.53
N ALA A 252 14.61 -3.67 -29.84
CA ALA A 252 14.16 -4.95 -29.32
C ALA A 252 15.23 -6.01 -29.60
N VAL A 253 15.82 -6.55 -28.53
CA VAL A 253 16.72 -7.69 -28.61
C VAL A 253 15.92 -8.88 -29.09
N VAL A 254 16.08 -9.20 -30.37
CA VAL A 254 15.60 -10.43 -31.00
C VAL A 254 16.27 -11.61 -30.29
N LYS A 255 15.52 -12.32 -29.46
CA LYS A 255 15.93 -13.66 -29.01
C LYS A 255 15.80 -14.61 -30.20
N LYS A 256 16.94 -15.07 -30.72
CA LYS A 256 17.04 -16.28 -31.54
C LYS A 256 16.97 -17.52 -30.66
#